data_AF-A0A2S6H1W0-F1
#
_entry.id   AF-A0A2S6H1W0-F1
#
_cell.length_a   1.000
_cell.length_b   1.000
_cell.length_c   1.000
_cell.angle_alpha   90.00
_cell.angle_beta   90.00
_cell.angle_gamma   90.00
#
_symmetry.space_group_name_H-M   'P 1'
#
loop_
_entity.id
_entity.type
_entity.pdbx_description
1 polymer ?
#
loop_
_entity_poly.entity_id
_entity_poly.type
_entity_poly.pdbx_seq_one_letter_code
_entity_poly.pdbx_strand_id
1 'polypeptide(L)'
;MSDLAELKQFVVAHAISQNLPADHYTRLLDAITTADGDGPGSWAHEWIAAGDAETDPQAATQYYVLGRFPFVEGPGRARALAKAIESFDRWRATEPAIEPRTVEVEGETITVWTAGLSTSELKPLLVLSGGIVSPKEQWAAVLPQIAAFGLAGVVTEYPGVGESPLTAHKESWRLFPAILDALKAEAKVDQTYLLALSFSGHLALRAALDDPRVRGVVGNGPPLRDFFTDTTWQGKVPAITRDTLAHLAGVTPDLVWDHVRDWALSEDDLRALSIPVAAVTARRDEIIPASDTALLRAAVADITINEHDDVHGAPSHLAETRVWSLLAVLRQWPDAHPAVLAALSAAVDAARKPAD
;
A
#
# COMPACT_ATOMS: atom_id res chain seq x y z
N MET A 1 19.39 10.35 -7.23
CA MET A 1 19.04 10.52 -8.65
C MET A 1 18.51 9.20 -9.19
N SER A 2 17.19 9.11 -9.35
CA SER A 2 16.53 7.94 -9.94
C SER A 2 16.81 7.87 -11.44
N ASP A 3 17.06 6.68 -11.99
CA ASP A 3 17.11 6.47 -13.45
C ASP A 3 15.73 6.77 -14.03
N LEU A 4 15.65 7.74 -14.95
CA LEU A 4 14.39 8.13 -15.58
C LEU A 4 13.73 6.97 -16.33
N ALA A 5 14.51 6.09 -16.97
CA ALA A 5 13.95 4.95 -17.70
C ALA A 5 13.25 3.98 -16.73
N GLU A 6 13.91 3.66 -15.61
CA GLU A 6 13.34 2.85 -14.54
C GLU A 6 12.10 3.52 -13.93
N LEU A 7 12.18 4.83 -13.66
CA LEU A 7 11.06 5.61 -13.12
C LEU A 7 9.80 5.53 -14.03
N LYS A 8 9.98 5.70 -15.35
CA LYS A 8 8.91 5.55 -16.34
C LYS A 8 8.38 4.11 -16.42
N GLN A 9 9.22 3.10 -16.21
CA GLN A 9 8.78 1.71 -16.18
C GLN A 9 7.90 1.42 -14.95
N PHE A 10 8.35 1.78 -13.76
CA PHE A 10 7.67 1.41 -12.50
C PHE A 10 6.42 2.22 -12.19
N VAL A 11 6.34 3.46 -12.67
CA VAL A 11 5.14 4.28 -12.49
C VAL A 11 3.93 3.71 -13.22
N VAL A 12 4.11 2.94 -14.30
CA VAL A 12 3.00 2.42 -15.11
C VAL A 12 2.10 1.53 -14.26
N ALA A 13 2.67 0.66 -13.43
CA ALA A 13 1.89 -0.14 -12.49
C ALA A 13 1.04 0.74 -11.55
N HIS A 14 1.59 1.87 -11.10
CA HIS A 14 0.91 2.82 -10.23
C HIS A 14 -0.17 3.65 -10.95
N ALA A 15 0.07 4.03 -12.21
CA ALA A 15 -0.91 4.70 -13.05
C ALA A 15 -2.11 3.79 -13.35
N ILE A 16 -1.84 2.51 -13.68
CA ILE A 16 -2.87 1.48 -13.83
C ILE A 16 -3.61 1.30 -12.50
N SER A 17 -2.90 1.21 -11.38
CA SER A 17 -3.47 1.12 -10.02
C SER A 17 -4.31 2.31 -9.59
N GLN A 18 -4.32 3.39 -10.36
CA GLN A 18 -5.15 4.58 -10.13
C GLN A 18 -6.19 4.77 -11.23
N ASN A 19 -6.30 3.82 -12.17
CA ASN A 19 -7.24 3.87 -13.29
C ASN A 19 -7.00 5.06 -14.25
N LEU A 20 -5.74 5.48 -14.41
CA LEU A 20 -5.37 6.51 -15.39
C LEU A 20 -5.41 5.95 -16.82
N PRO A 21 -5.96 6.69 -17.81
CA PRO A 21 -5.99 6.24 -19.20
C PRO A 21 -4.60 6.04 -19.80
N ALA A 22 -4.40 4.91 -20.50
CA ALA A 22 -3.10 4.54 -21.06
C ALA A 22 -2.55 5.51 -22.10
N ASP A 23 -3.41 6.00 -23.00
CA ASP A 23 -3.06 7.00 -24.01
C ASP A 23 -2.67 8.34 -23.38
N HIS A 24 -3.22 8.65 -22.21
CA HIS A 24 -2.91 9.86 -21.47
C HIS A 24 -1.55 9.77 -20.77
N TYR A 25 -1.35 8.77 -19.90
CA TYR A 25 -0.07 8.68 -19.19
C TYR A 25 1.09 8.36 -20.13
N THR A 26 0.88 7.63 -21.24
CA THR A 26 1.96 7.37 -22.21
C THR A 26 2.49 8.68 -22.82
N ARG A 27 1.59 9.57 -23.26
CA ARG A 27 2.00 10.88 -23.80
C ARG A 27 2.70 11.75 -22.76
N LEU A 28 2.25 11.69 -21.51
CA LEU A 28 2.87 12.41 -20.41
C LEU A 28 4.28 11.88 -20.12
N LEU A 29 4.45 10.56 -20.10
CA LEU A 29 5.76 9.93 -19.94
C LEU A 29 6.69 10.29 -21.10
N ASP A 30 6.20 10.40 -22.34
CA ASP A 30 7.00 10.84 -23.49
C ASP A 30 7.49 12.29 -23.35
N ALA A 31 6.71 13.17 -22.73
CA ALA A 31 7.08 14.57 -22.49
C ALA A 31 8.16 14.74 -21.40
N ILE A 32 8.28 13.79 -20.47
CA ILE A 32 9.28 13.84 -19.40
C ILE A 32 10.66 13.48 -19.96
N THR A 33 11.61 14.41 -19.86
CA THR A 33 12.99 14.28 -20.35
C THR A 33 14.03 14.17 -19.24
N THR A 34 13.68 14.52 -18.00
CA THR A 34 14.57 14.40 -16.84
C THR A 34 13.79 13.98 -15.58
N ALA A 35 14.42 13.17 -14.73
CA ALA A 35 13.87 12.78 -13.42
C ALA A 35 14.01 13.90 -12.37
N ASP A 36 14.87 14.88 -12.64
CA ASP A 36 15.30 15.90 -11.69
C ASP A 36 14.81 17.30 -12.07
N GLY A 37 14.72 18.15 -11.06
CA GLY A 37 14.33 19.55 -11.20
C GLY A 37 12.82 19.77 -11.04
N ASP A 38 12.40 20.97 -11.44
CA ASP A 38 11.02 21.47 -11.20
C ASP A 38 10.49 22.32 -12.38
N GLY A 39 11.24 22.34 -13.49
CA GLY A 39 10.90 23.05 -14.71
C GLY A 39 10.26 22.15 -15.77
N PRO A 40 9.79 22.71 -16.89
CA PRO A 40 9.25 21.96 -18.02
C PRO A 40 10.17 20.81 -18.45
N GLY A 41 9.59 19.66 -18.73
CA GLY A 41 10.28 18.41 -19.07
C GLY A 41 10.79 17.62 -17.86
N SER A 42 10.72 18.14 -16.63
CA SER A 42 11.03 17.37 -15.43
C SER A 42 9.84 16.53 -14.97
N TRP A 43 10.13 15.39 -14.33
CA TRP A 43 9.14 14.47 -13.80
C TRP A 43 8.03 15.17 -13.01
N ALA A 44 8.41 15.87 -11.94
CA ALA A 44 7.45 16.49 -11.04
C ALA A 44 6.63 17.57 -11.77
N HIS A 45 7.26 18.35 -12.64
CA HIS A 45 6.58 19.42 -13.37
C HIS A 45 5.47 18.89 -14.28
N GLU A 46 5.77 17.89 -15.12
CA GLU A 46 4.80 17.36 -16.08
C GLU A 46 3.60 16.72 -15.37
N TRP A 47 3.85 15.93 -14.32
CA TRP A 47 2.79 15.35 -13.49
C TRP A 47 1.95 16.42 -12.77
N ILE A 48 2.59 17.47 -12.25
CA ILE A 48 1.87 18.60 -11.65
C ILE A 48 1.01 19.31 -12.71
N ALA A 49 1.55 19.58 -13.90
CA ALA A 49 0.80 20.24 -14.96
C ALA A 49 -0.41 19.41 -15.41
N ALA A 50 -0.28 18.09 -15.48
CA ALA A 50 -1.39 17.19 -15.77
C ALA A 50 -2.47 17.24 -14.66
N GLY A 51 -2.07 17.25 -13.39
CA GLY A 51 -3.00 17.41 -12.27
C GLY A 51 -3.64 18.80 -12.19
N ASP A 52 -2.94 19.87 -12.59
CA ASP A 52 -3.47 21.24 -12.63
C ASP A 52 -4.53 21.41 -13.73
N ALA A 53 -4.46 20.60 -14.79
CA ALA A 53 -5.44 20.58 -15.87
C ALA A 53 -6.70 19.78 -15.52
N GLU A 54 -6.67 18.99 -14.44
CA GLU A 54 -7.79 18.16 -14.02
C GLU A 54 -8.77 18.96 -13.14
N THR A 55 -10.06 18.81 -13.43
CA THR A 55 -11.14 19.56 -12.77
C THR A 55 -11.70 18.84 -11.55
N ASP A 56 -11.66 17.50 -11.57
CA ASP A 56 -12.02 16.67 -10.42
C ASP A 56 -10.84 16.61 -9.44
N PRO A 57 -10.96 17.13 -8.21
CA PRO A 57 -9.85 17.12 -7.25
C PRO A 57 -9.39 15.70 -6.88
N GLN A 58 -10.26 14.69 -6.99
CA GLN A 58 -9.89 13.28 -6.78
C GLN A 58 -8.95 12.79 -7.89
N ALA A 59 -9.35 12.99 -9.15
CA ALA A 59 -8.53 12.62 -10.30
C ALA A 59 -7.21 13.43 -10.32
N ALA A 60 -7.25 14.72 -9.98
CA ALA A 60 -6.05 15.56 -9.87
C ALA A 60 -5.04 15.01 -8.85
N THR A 61 -5.54 14.47 -7.73
CA THR A 61 -4.70 13.82 -6.69
C THR A 61 -3.86 12.69 -7.27
N GLN A 62 -4.40 11.91 -8.21
CA GLN A 62 -3.69 10.78 -8.81
C GLN A 62 -2.43 11.23 -9.56
N TYR A 63 -2.54 12.30 -10.34
CA TYR A 63 -1.41 12.90 -11.04
C TYR A 63 -0.36 13.45 -10.08
N TYR A 64 -0.78 14.14 -9.03
CA TYR A 64 0.14 14.69 -8.03
C TYR A 64 0.88 13.62 -7.23
N VAL A 65 0.20 12.52 -6.89
CA VAL A 65 0.84 11.34 -6.26
C VAL A 65 1.95 10.79 -7.17
N LEU A 66 1.68 10.67 -8.48
CA LEU A 66 2.70 10.24 -9.44
C LEU A 66 3.81 11.28 -9.63
N GLY A 67 3.53 12.58 -9.50
CA GLY A 67 4.56 13.63 -9.49
C GLY A 67 5.52 13.55 -8.32
N ARG A 68 5.09 13.02 -7.17
CA ARG A 68 5.93 12.75 -5.99
C ARG A 68 6.70 11.43 -6.08
N PHE A 69 6.27 10.49 -6.91
CA PHE A 69 6.87 9.17 -7.02
C PHE A 69 8.39 9.22 -7.32
N PRO A 70 9.20 8.30 -6.75
CA PRO A 70 8.83 7.24 -5.80
C PRO A 70 8.76 7.73 -4.34
N PHE A 71 9.60 8.69 -3.97
CA PHE A 71 9.66 9.36 -2.68
C PHE A 71 10.02 10.83 -2.88
N VAL A 72 9.86 11.65 -1.84
CA VAL A 72 10.10 13.10 -1.95
C VAL A 72 11.60 13.40 -1.98
N GLU A 73 12.13 13.60 -3.19
CA GLU A 73 13.48 14.11 -3.44
C GLU A 73 13.39 15.47 -4.16
N GLY A 74 13.85 16.53 -3.48
CA GLY A 74 13.91 17.88 -4.03
C GLY A 74 12.58 18.64 -4.08
N PRO A 75 12.62 19.92 -4.49
CA PRO A 75 11.48 20.84 -4.39
C PRO A 75 10.30 20.45 -5.30
N GLY A 76 10.54 19.88 -6.48
CA GLY A 76 9.47 19.49 -7.40
C GLY A 76 8.59 18.37 -6.82
N ARG A 77 9.20 17.30 -6.32
CA ARG A 77 8.45 16.20 -5.68
C ARG A 77 7.77 16.63 -4.38
N ALA A 78 8.38 17.54 -3.61
CA ALA A 78 7.76 18.11 -2.42
C ALA A 78 6.52 18.93 -2.77
N ARG A 79 6.58 19.73 -3.84
CA ARG A 79 5.42 20.44 -4.38
C ARG A 79 4.33 19.48 -4.87
N ALA A 80 4.70 18.40 -5.56
CA ALA A 80 3.76 17.40 -6.02
C ALA A 80 3.02 16.76 -4.83
N LEU A 81 3.74 16.38 -3.76
CA LEU A 81 3.12 15.86 -2.54
C LEU A 81 2.16 16.88 -1.91
N ALA A 82 2.58 18.13 -1.74
CA ALA A 82 1.74 19.18 -1.16
C ALA A 82 0.43 19.36 -1.96
N LYS A 83 0.51 19.34 -3.29
CA LYS A 83 -0.67 19.42 -4.17
C LYS A 83 -1.54 18.17 -4.08
N ALA A 84 -0.95 16.98 -3.91
CA ALA A 84 -1.72 15.75 -3.70
C ALA A 84 -2.57 15.84 -2.43
N ILE A 85 -1.97 16.26 -1.32
CA ILE A 85 -2.65 16.42 -0.02
C ILE A 85 -3.74 17.49 -0.12
N GLU A 86 -3.43 18.66 -0.67
CA GLU A 86 -4.41 19.75 -0.83
C GLU A 86 -5.58 19.33 -1.73
N SER A 87 -5.30 18.66 -2.85
CA SER A 87 -6.34 18.23 -3.78
C SER A 87 -7.21 17.13 -3.18
N PHE A 88 -6.61 16.19 -2.45
CA PHE A 88 -7.35 15.17 -1.73
C PHE A 88 -8.23 15.78 -0.63
N ASP A 89 -7.71 16.75 0.14
CA ASP A 89 -8.49 17.42 1.19
C ASP A 89 -9.68 18.19 0.63
N ARG A 90 -9.52 18.83 -0.55
CA ARG A 90 -10.64 19.46 -1.27
C ARG A 90 -11.68 18.44 -1.72
N TRP A 91 -11.25 17.30 -2.27
CA TRP A 91 -12.18 16.23 -2.66
C TRP A 91 -12.90 15.64 -1.46
N ARG A 92 -12.18 15.23 -0.41
CA ARG A 92 -12.80 14.60 0.77
C ARG A 92 -13.74 15.54 1.50
N ALA A 93 -13.56 16.87 1.39
CA ALA A 93 -14.53 17.83 1.93
C ALA A 93 -15.93 17.72 1.29
N THR A 94 -16.04 17.13 0.09
CA THR A 94 -17.34 16.78 -0.53
C THR A 94 -17.83 15.37 -0.15
N GLU A 95 -16.99 14.57 0.52
CA GLU A 95 -17.26 13.21 0.99
C GLU A 95 -17.27 13.16 2.52
N PRO A 96 -18.37 13.56 3.18
CA PRO A 96 -18.41 13.73 4.64
C PRO A 96 -18.18 12.44 5.45
N ALA A 97 -18.20 11.27 4.79
CA ALA A 97 -17.87 10.01 5.40
C ALA A 97 -16.36 9.85 5.72
N ILE A 98 -15.49 10.63 5.06
CA ILE A 98 -14.04 10.53 5.21
C ILE A 98 -13.55 11.62 6.18
N GLU A 99 -13.01 11.18 7.32
CA GLU A 99 -12.48 12.06 8.36
C GLU A 99 -10.99 11.80 8.61
N PRO A 100 -10.18 12.85 8.81
CA PRO A 100 -8.82 12.70 9.30
C PRO A 100 -8.83 12.33 10.80
N ARG A 101 -7.88 11.48 11.21
CA ARG A 101 -7.55 11.20 12.61
C ARG A 101 -6.05 11.31 12.82
N THR A 102 -5.65 11.89 13.94
CA THR A 102 -4.25 11.95 14.37
C THR A 102 -3.94 10.78 15.29
N VAL A 103 -2.80 10.12 15.07
CA VAL A 103 -2.33 8.98 15.85
C VAL A 103 -0.90 9.25 16.30
N GLU A 104 -0.61 9.00 17.57
CA GLU A 104 0.76 9.06 18.11
C GLU A 104 1.46 7.71 17.91
N VAL A 105 2.59 7.72 17.21
CA VAL A 105 3.40 6.54 16.93
C VAL A 105 4.84 6.86 17.28
N GLU A 106 5.39 6.17 18.28
CA GLU A 106 6.80 6.32 18.70
C GLU A 106 7.23 7.77 19.01
N GLY A 107 6.29 8.61 19.44
CA GLY A 107 6.52 10.02 19.80
C GLY A 107 6.33 11.01 18.65
N GLU A 108 5.95 10.52 17.46
CA GLU A 108 5.59 11.34 16.32
C GLU A 108 4.08 11.28 16.06
N THR A 109 3.50 12.40 15.63
CA THR A 109 2.10 12.47 15.21
C THR A 109 1.97 12.14 13.72
N ILE A 110 1.13 11.16 13.38
CA ILE A 110 0.76 10.86 12.00
C ILE A 110 -0.71 11.16 11.75
N THR A 111 -1.08 11.43 10.49
CA THR A 111 -2.47 11.54 10.05
C THR A 111 -2.88 10.28 9.30
N VAL A 112 -4.06 9.74 9.64
CA VAL A 112 -4.71 8.66 8.90
C VAL A 112 -6.09 9.11 8.41
N TRP A 113 -6.55 8.56 7.29
CA TRP A 113 -7.91 8.78 6.79
C TRP A 113 -8.83 7.68 7.30
N THR A 114 -10.03 8.05 7.74
CA THR A 114 -10.96 7.11 8.38
C THR A 114 -12.37 7.26 7.85
N ALA A 115 -13.16 6.19 7.93
CA ALA A 115 -14.60 6.22 7.71
C ALA A 115 -15.30 5.12 8.52
N GLY A 116 -16.57 5.33 8.87
CA GLY A 116 -17.37 4.33 9.56
C GLY A 116 -17.05 4.13 11.05
N LEU A 117 -16.21 5.00 11.64
CA LEU A 117 -15.98 5.09 13.08
C LEU A 117 -17.28 5.48 13.81
N SER A 118 -17.49 4.94 15.02
CA SER A 118 -18.69 5.21 15.82
C SER A 118 -18.47 4.90 17.29
N THR A 119 -18.92 5.77 18.19
CA THR A 119 -18.89 5.52 19.65
C THR A 119 -20.09 4.73 20.17
N SER A 120 -21.15 4.59 19.37
CA SER A 120 -22.39 3.90 19.77
C SER A 120 -22.55 2.53 19.09
N GLU A 121 -21.93 2.33 17.93
CA GLU A 121 -21.99 1.09 17.15
C GLU A 121 -20.57 0.73 16.69
N LEU A 122 -19.79 0.10 17.57
CA LEU A 122 -18.43 -0.29 17.26
C LEU A 122 -18.43 -1.38 16.17
N LYS A 123 -17.68 -1.13 15.09
CA LYS A 123 -17.49 -2.03 13.94
C LYS A 123 -16.09 -2.63 13.96
N PRO A 124 -15.88 -3.84 13.40
CA PRO A 124 -14.53 -4.38 13.21
C PRO A 124 -13.67 -3.43 12.38
N LEU A 125 -12.38 -3.36 12.72
CA LEU A 125 -11.46 -2.42 12.11
C LEU A 125 -10.81 -3.04 10.87
N LEU A 126 -10.77 -2.31 9.76
CA LEU A 126 -9.96 -2.62 8.60
C LEU A 126 -8.93 -1.51 8.41
N VAL A 127 -7.65 -1.85 8.51
CA VAL A 127 -6.55 -0.93 8.19
C VAL A 127 -5.97 -1.30 6.84
N LEU A 128 -5.98 -0.34 5.91
CA LEU A 128 -5.36 -0.46 4.60
C LEU A 128 -4.07 0.36 4.56
N SER A 129 -2.98 -0.26 4.12
CA SER A 129 -1.69 0.42 3.89
C SER A 129 -1.07 -0.05 2.58
N GLY A 130 -0.50 0.89 1.83
CA GLY A 130 0.24 0.62 0.60
C GLY A 130 1.66 0.09 0.85
N GLY A 131 2.46 0.03 -0.21
CA GLY A 131 3.89 -0.25 -0.11
C GLY A 131 4.75 1.01 0.11
N ILE A 132 6.06 0.86 -0.07
CA ILE A 132 7.08 1.91 0.15
C ILE A 132 6.98 3.14 -0.77
N VAL A 133 6.10 3.12 -1.77
CA VAL A 133 5.94 4.22 -2.75
C VAL A 133 4.51 4.78 -2.80
N SER A 134 3.58 4.21 -2.02
CA SER A 134 2.15 4.47 -2.15
C SER A 134 1.62 5.28 -0.97
N PRO A 135 1.40 6.60 -1.10
CA PRO A 135 0.78 7.39 -0.05
C PRO A 135 -0.67 6.98 0.23
N LYS A 136 -1.15 7.32 1.42
CA LYS A 136 -2.53 7.02 1.86
C LYS A 136 -3.60 7.63 0.95
N GLU A 137 -3.35 8.80 0.35
CA GLU A 137 -4.28 9.45 -0.58
C GLU A 137 -4.57 8.63 -1.85
N GLN A 138 -3.68 7.71 -2.22
CA GLN A 138 -3.90 6.77 -3.34
C GLN A 138 -5.07 5.82 -3.06
N TRP A 139 -5.35 5.54 -1.78
CA TRP A 139 -6.31 4.50 -1.38
C TRP A 139 -7.51 5.03 -0.63
N ALA A 140 -7.41 6.21 0.00
CA ALA A 140 -8.44 6.74 0.90
C ALA A 140 -9.83 6.88 0.25
N ALA A 141 -9.91 6.95 -1.09
CA ALA A 141 -11.19 6.94 -1.80
C ALA A 141 -12.02 5.65 -1.65
N VAL A 142 -11.44 4.54 -1.19
CA VAL A 142 -12.17 3.29 -0.94
C VAL A 142 -12.88 3.27 0.43
N LEU A 143 -12.61 4.23 1.30
CA LEU A 143 -13.12 4.29 2.67
C LEU A 143 -14.67 4.25 2.76
N PRO A 144 -15.43 5.00 1.95
CA PRO A 144 -16.90 4.90 1.97
C PRO A 144 -17.41 3.49 1.65
N GLN A 145 -16.73 2.79 0.73
CA GLN A 145 -17.06 1.42 0.38
C GLN A 145 -16.76 0.45 1.53
N ILE A 146 -15.62 0.61 2.21
CA ILE A 146 -15.30 -0.16 3.43
C ILE A 146 -16.37 0.05 4.50
N ALA A 147 -16.77 1.31 4.75
CA ALA A 147 -17.81 1.63 5.72
C ALA A 147 -19.17 1.01 5.35
N ALA A 148 -19.51 0.96 4.05
CA ALA A 148 -20.73 0.33 3.55
C ALA A 148 -20.74 -1.20 3.73
N PHE A 149 -19.57 -1.85 3.85
CA PHE A 149 -19.47 -3.26 4.21
C PHE A 149 -19.58 -3.54 5.72
N GLY A 150 -19.83 -2.51 6.53
CA GLY A 150 -20.01 -2.66 7.98
C GLY A 150 -18.70 -2.68 8.76
N LEU A 151 -17.61 -2.17 8.18
CA LEU A 151 -16.31 -2.04 8.82
C LEU A 151 -16.03 -0.59 9.22
N ALA A 152 -15.22 -0.40 10.26
CA ALA A 152 -14.52 0.84 10.50
C ALA A 152 -13.26 0.84 9.64
N GLY A 153 -13.17 1.74 8.66
CA GLY A 153 -12.05 1.81 7.72
C GLY A 153 -10.99 2.81 8.17
N VAL A 154 -9.72 2.42 8.03
CA VAL A 154 -8.55 3.29 8.17
C VAL A 154 -7.67 3.11 6.96
N VAL A 155 -7.20 4.21 6.37
CA VAL A 155 -6.14 4.21 5.38
C VAL A 155 -4.95 4.99 5.95
N THR A 156 -3.81 4.31 5.97
CA THR A 156 -2.52 4.85 6.42
C THR A 156 -1.46 4.57 5.35
N GLU A 157 -0.22 4.92 5.65
CA GLU A 157 0.93 4.77 4.76
C GLU A 157 2.13 4.19 5.49
N TYR A 158 3.06 3.62 4.74
CA TYR A 158 4.28 3.04 5.29
C TYR A 158 5.16 4.14 5.93
N PRO A 159 5.93 3.87 7.00
CA PRO A 159 6.82 4.87 7.60
C PRO A 159 7.72 5.59 6.59
N GLY A 160 7.70 6.92 6.61
CA GLY A 160 8.45 7.80 5.70
C GLY A 160 7.78 8.05 4.34
N VAL A 161 6.68 7.37 4.04
CA VAL A 161 5.89 7.60 2.82
C VAL A 161 4.93 8.75 3.06
N GLY A 162 4.84 9.66 2.08
CA GLY A 162 3.81 10.70 2.08
C GLY A 162 4.01 11.71 3.18
N GLU A 163 3.02 11.85 4.06
CA GLU A 163 3.06 12.76 5.19
C GLU A 163 3.67 12.12 6.44
N SER A 164 4.01 10.82 6.40
CA SER A 164 4.55 10.12 7.55
C SER A 164 5.94 10.68 7.93
N PRO A 165 6.11 11.27 9.13
CA PRO A 165 7.41 11.72 9.63
C PRO A 165 8.29 10.57 10.14
N LEU A 166 7.73 9.35 10.24
CA LEU A 166 8.40 8.19 10.80
C LEU A 166 9.58 7.76 9.92
N THR A 167 10.65 7.27 10.55
CA THR A 167 11.74 6.57 9.84
C THR A 167 11.44 5.07 9.83
N ALA A 168 11.58 4.42 8.68
CA ALA A 168 11.37 2.98 8.58
C ALA A 168 12.48 2.19 9.28
N HIS A 169 12.09 1.24 10.13
CA HIS A 169 13.01 0.36 10.84
C HIS A 169 12.31 -0.96 11.20
N LYS A 170 13.05 -1.91 11.77
CA LYS A 170 12.50 -3.24 12.12
C LYS A 170 11.29 -3.21 13.05
N GLU A 171 11.21 -2.22 13.95
CA GLU A 171 10.07 -2.06 14.88
C GLU A 171 8.87 -1.31 14.28
N SER A 172 8.92 -0.91 13.00
CA SER A 172 7.86 -0.12 12.34
C SER A 172 6.49 -0.81 12.31
N TRP A 173 6.43 -2.12 12.61
CA TRP A 173 5.19 -2.85 12.80
C TRP A 173 4.31 -2.26 13.93
N ARG A 174 4.91 -1.52 14.88
CA ARG A 174 4.22 -0.78 15.95
C ARG A 174 3.24 0.28 15.46
N LEU A 175 3.33 0.67 14.19
CA LEU A 175 2.34 1.51 13.52
C LEU A 175 0.92 0.96 13.70
N PHE A 176 0.71 -0.36 13.50
CA PHE A 176 -0.62 -0.94 13.58
C PHE A 176 -1.19 -0.95 15.01
N PRO A 177 -0.50 -1.47 16.04
CA PRO A 177 -0.95 -1.37 17.43
C PRO A 177 -1.27 0.06 17.88
N ALA A 178 -0.48 1.06 17.45
CA ALA A 178 -0.72 2.45 17.81
C ALA A 178 -2.03 3.00 17.20
N ILE A 179 -2.32 2.68 15.94
CA ILE A 179 -3.62 2.99 15.30
C ILE A 179 -4.77 2.33 16.07
N LEU A 180 -4.61 1.06 16.44
CA LEU A 180 -5.62 0.32 17.19
C LEU A 180 -5.87 0.93 18.57
N ASP A 181 -4.81 1.37 19.26
CA ASP A 181 -4.92 2.03 20.56
C ASP A 181 -5.66 3.37 20.48
N ALA A 182 -5.37 4.16 19.43
CA ALA A 182 -6.02 5.45 19.20
C ALA A 182 -7.52 5.30 18.90
N LEU A 183 -7.94 4.21 18.23
CA LEU A 183 -9.30 4.03 17.75
C LEU A 183 -10.17 3.11 18.61
N LYS A 184 -9.66 2.60 19.74
CA LYS A 184 -10.36 1.63 20.60
C LYS A 184 -11.74 2.07 21.13
N ALA A 185 -12.00 3.38 21.18
CA ALA A 185 -13.28 3.94 21.63
C ALA A 185 -14.30 4.10 20.49
N GLU A 186 -13.87 3.96 19.24
CA GLU A 186 -14.66 4.23 18.03
C GLU A 186 -14.73 3.02 17.07
N ALA A 187 -14.05 1.92 17.40
CA ALA A 187 -14.06 0.65 16.65
C ALA A 187 -13.84 -0.58 17.57
N LYS A 188 -14.25 -1.76 17.10
CA LYS A 188 -13.92 -3.07 17.70
C LYS A 188 -12.51 -3.47 17.31
N VAL A 189 -11.53 -2.85 17.97
CA VAL A 189 -10.12 -3.04 17.61
C VAL A 189 -9.61 -4.44 17.90
N ASP A 190 -10.27 -5.21 18.78
CA ASP A 190 -10.04 -6.65 19.00
C ASP A 190 -10.45 -7.54 17.82
N GLN A 191 -11.10 -6.95 16.80
CA GLN A 191 -11.42 -7.57 15.52
C GLN A 191 -10.82 -6.74 14.38
N THR A 192 -9.48 -6.67 14.33
CA THR A 192 -8.76 -5.92 13.30
C THR A 192 -8.34 -6.82 12.14
N TYR A 193 -8.54 -6.36 10.91
CA TYR A 193 -8.02 -6.96 9.68
C TYR A 193 -7.07 -5.97 9.01
N LEU A 194 -5.91 -6.46 8.57
CA LEU A 194 -4.89 -5.64 7.91
C LEU A 194 -4.84 -5.97 6.42
N LEU A 195 -5.28 -5.03 5.57
CA LEU A 195 -5.07 -5.07 4.13
C LEU A 195 -3.79 -4.29 3.80
N ALA A 196 -2.66 -4.98 3.91
CA ALA A 196 -1.34 -4.37 3.91
C ALA A 196 -0.54 -4.83 2.69
N LEU A 197 -0.40 -3.95 1.71
CA LEU A 197 0.14 -4.27 0.39
C LEU A 197 1.67 -4.16 0.38
N SER A 198 2.33 -5.10 -0.31
CA SER A 198 3.79 -5.13 -0.45
C SER A 198 4.49 -5.06 0.92
N PHE A 199 5.44 -4.14 1.12
CA PHE A 199 6.20 -3.98 2.36
C PHE A 199 5.37 -3.73 3.62
N SER A 200 4.18 -3.11 3.54
CA SER A 200 3.34 -3.02 4.75
C SER A 200 2.79 -4.38 5.16
N GLY A 201 2.67 -5.33 4.24
CA GLY A 201 2.33 -6.73 4.53
C GLY A 201 3.37 -7.42 5.41
N HIS A 202 4.66 -7.11 5.22
CA HIS A 202 5.72 -7.55 6.12
C HIS A 202 5.49 -7.05 7.56
N LEU A 203 5.26 -5.74 7.70
CA LEU A 203 4.96 -5.12 8.99
C LEU A 203 3.67 -5.68 9.62
N ALA A 204 2.66 -5.99 8.81
CA ALA A 204 1.38 -6.54 9.27
C ALA A 204 1.54 -7.96 9.80
N LEU A 205 2.32 -8.82 9.11
CA LEU A 205 2.65 -10.16 9.59
C LEU A 205 3.45 -10.09 10.89
N ARG A 206 4.43 -9.18 11.00
CA ARG A 206 5.18 -8.96 12.23
C ARG A 206 4.26 -8.50 13.37
N ALA A 207 3.38 -7.53 13.12
CA ALA A 207 2.43 -7.04 14.12
C ALA A 207 1.48 -8.15 14.60
N ALA A 208 1.05 -9.04 13.72
CA ALA A 208 0.16 -10.15 14.08
C ALA A 208 0.78 -11.19 15.03
N LEU A 209 2.11 -11.25 15.13
CA LEU A 209 2.80 -12.10 16.11
C LEU A 209 2.71 -11.55 17.53
N ASP A 210 2.71 -10.22 17.65
CA ASP A 210 2.83 -9.51 18.92
C ASP A 210 1.49 -8.89 19.39
N ASP A 211 0.50 -8.73 18.50
CA ASP A 211 -0.79 -8.12 18.81
C ASP A 211 -1.99 -9.05 18.46
N PRO A 212 -2.62 -9.70 19.47
CA PRO A 212 -3.70 -10.66 19.26
C PRO A 212 -5.01 -10.03 18.76
N ARG A 213 -5.08 -8.69 18.72
CA ARG A 213 -6.19 -7.93 18.14
C ARG A 213 -6.24 -8.03 16.62
N VAL A 214 -5.09 -8.32 15.98
CA VAL A 214 -5.04 -8.63 14.55
C VAL A 214 -5.62 -10.02 14.33
N ARG A 215 -6.70 -10.10 13.55
CA ARG A 215 -7.48 -11.32 13.28
C ARG A 215 -7.30 -11.85 11.87
N GLY A 216 -6.67 -11.08 10.99
CA GLY A 216 -6.38 -11.51 9.63
C GLY A 216 -5.48 -10.51 8.90
N VAL A 217 -4.67 -11.02 7.99
CA VAL A 217 -3.79 -10.22 7.12
C VAL A 217 -4.07 -10.57 5.67
N VAL A 218 -4.19 -9.56 4.82
CA VAL A 218 -4.26 -9.69 3.36
C VAL A 218 -3.17 -8.83 2.75
N GLY A 219 -2.25 -9.43 2.00
CA GLY A 219 -1.15 -8.73 1.34
C GLY A 219 -1.12 -8.90 -0.18
N ASN A 220 -0.20 -8.18 -0.81
CA ASN A 220 0.14 -8.32 -2.23
C ASN A 220 1.66 -8.27 -2.38
N GLY A 221 2.30 -9.41 -2.61
CA GLY A 221 3.76 -9.54 -2.67
C GLY A 221 4.49 -9.03 -1.41
N PRO A 222 4.16 -9.50 -0.19
CA PRO A 222 4.92 -9.08 0.99
C PRO A 222 6.34 -9.69 0.98
N PRO A 223 7.41 -8.90 1.23
CA PRO A 223 8.75 -9.45 1.47
C PRO A 223 8.79 -10.13 2.83
N LEU A 224 9.46 -11.28 2.95
CA LEU A 224 9.46 -12.07 4.18
C LEU A 224 10.88 -12.27 4.73
N ARG A 225 11.71 -13.07 4.04
CA ARG A 225 13.01 -13.49 4.57
C ARG A 225 14.10 -13.38 3.52
N ASP A 226 13.91 -14.03 2.40
CA ASP A 226 14.93 -14.15 1.37
C ASP A 226 15.09 -12.80 0.64
N PHE A 227 14.04 -11.97 0.56
CA PHE A 227 14.17 -10.57 0.15
C PHE A 227 15.25 -9.82 0.96
N PHE A 228 15.28 -10.03 2.28
CA PHE A 228 16.18 -9.34 3.21
C PHE A 228 17.56 -10.02 3.33
N THR A 229 17.68 -11.30 2.94
CA THR A 229 18.88 -12.11 3.24
C THR A 229 19.62 -12.64 2.01
N ASP A 230 18.94 -12.88 0.88
CA ASP A 230 19.57 -13.36 -0.36
C ASP A 230 20.25 -12.21 -1.12
N THR A 231 21.57 -12.11 -0.99
CA THR A 231 22.38 -11.10 -1.64
C THR A 231 22.43 -11.25 -3.17
N THR A 232 22.21 -12.46 -3.70
CA THR A 232 22.15 -12.71 -5.15
C THR A 232 20.85 -12.15 -5.73
N TRP A 233 19.75 -12.29 -5.00
CA TRP A 233 18.48 -11.66 -5.36
C TRP A 233 18.56 -10.14 -5.23
N GLN A 234 19.07 -9.62 -4.11
CA GLN A 234 19.25 -8.18 -3.87
C GLN A 234 20.08 -7.49 -4.96
N GLY A 235 21.05 -8.19 -5.56
CA GLY A 235 21.83 -7.69 -6.70
C GLY A 235 21.04 -7.50 -8.00
N LYS A 236 19.79 -7.99 -8.07
CA LYS A 236 18.87 -7.86 -9.21
C LYS A 236 17.67 -6.97 -8.93
N VAL A 237 17.43 -6.62 -7.67
CA VAL A 237 16.31 -5.76 -7.26
C VAL A 237 16.45 -4.39 -7.94
N PRO A 238 15.36 -3.84 -8.52
CA PRO A 238 15.34 -2.51 -9.12
C PRO A 238 15.98 -1.44 -8.22
N ALA A 239 16.76 -0.54 -8.83
CA ALA A 239 17.44 0.52 -8.08
C ALA A 239 16.42 1.45 -7.42
N ILE A 240 15.28 1.71 -8.06
CA ILE A 240 14.17 2.47 -7.47
C ILE A 240 13.67 1.89 -6.14
N THR A 241 13.59 0.56 -6.02
CA THR A 241 13.18 -0.11 -4.77
C THR A 241 14.24 0.05 -3.70
N ARG A 242 15.51 -0.21 -4.05
CA ARG A 242 16.67 -0.04 -3.15
C ARG A 242 16.76 1.39 -2.63
N ASP A 243 16.70 2.37 -3.52
CA ASP A 243 16.88 3.79 -3.21
C ASP A 243 15.71 4.32 -2.38
N THR A 244 14.49 3.85 -2.67
CA THR A 244 13.32 4.16 -1.82
C THR A 244 13.49 3.59 -0.42
N LEU A 245 13.85 2.31 -0.27
CA LEU A 245 14.10 1.72 1.04
C LEU A 245 15.18 2.46 1.82
N ALA A 246 16.27 2.83 1.15
CA ALA A 246 17.36 3.60 1.76
C ALA A 246 16.86 4.95 2.27
N HIS A 247 16.11 5.68 1.44
CA HIS A 247 15.50 6.95 1.82
C HIS A 247 14.58 6.81 3.04
N LEU A 248 13.66 5.85 3.02
CA LEU A 248 12.70 5.63 4.11
C LEU A 248 13.38 5.21 5.41
N ALA A 249 14.46 4.43 5.33
CA ALA A 249 15.23 4.00 6.48
C ALA A 249 16.29 5.01 6.95
N GLY A 250 16.41 6.16 6.26
CA GLY A 250 17.39 7.19 6.61
C GLY A 250 18.85 6.78 6.41
N VAL A 251 19.12 5.87 5.49
CA VAL A 251 20.47 5.36 5.14
C VAL A 251 20.79 5.60 3.67
N THR A 252 22.05 5.38 3.28
CA THR A 252 22.46 5.45 1.88
C THR A 252 22.18 4.13 1.15
N PRO A 253 21.97 4.15 -0.19
CA PRO A 253 21.65 2.93 -0.95
C PRO A 253 22.68 1.81 -0.87
N ASP A 254 23.95 2.12 -0.60
CA ASP A 254 25.03 1.14 -0.42
C ASP A 254 24.95 0.41 0.94
N LEU A 255 24.26 0.98 1.92
CA LEU A 255 24.13 0.40 3.27
C LEU A 255 22.78 -0.28 3.50
N VAL A 256 21.79 -0.07 2.62
CA VAL A 256 20.40 -0.46 2.87
C VAL A 256 20.23 -1.96 3.08
N TRP A 257 20.90 -2.81 2.29
CA TRP A 257 20.73 -4.26 2.40
C TRP A 257 21.24 -4.83 3.71
N ASP A 258 22.35 -4.30 4.22
CA ASP A 258 22.85 -4.68 5.54
C ASP A 258 21.98 -4.12 6.66
N HIS A 259 21.44 -2.92 6.47
CA HIS A 259 20.54 -2.27 7.43
C HIS A 259 19.21 -3.02 7.60
N VAL A 260 18.64 -3.56 6.52
CA VAL A 260 17.34 -4.27 6.57
C VAL A 260 17.48 -5.77 6.80
N ARG A 261 18.69 -6.30 6.92
CA ARG A 261 18.95 -7.74 7.01
C ARG A 261 18.26 -8.39 8.20
N ASP A 262 18.21 -7.70 9.34
CA ASP A 262 17.58 -8.20 10.57
C ASP A 262 16.06 -7.97 10.62
N TRP A 263 15.44 -7.51 9.53
CA TRP A 263 13.99 -7.38 9.41
C TRP A 263 13.34 -8.72 9.04
N ALA A 264 14.13 -9.65 8.48
CA ALA A 264 13.67 -10.95 8.00
C ALA A 264 12.81 -11.72 9.03
N LEU A 265 11.63 -12.18 8.61
CA LEU A 265 10.81 -13.10 9.39
C LEU A 265 11.36 -14.52 9.30
N SER A 266 11.51 -15.18 10.44
CA SER A 266 11.92 -16.58 10.48
C SER A 266 10.77 -17.51 10.07
N GLU A 267 11.11 -18.76 9.75
CA GLU A 267 10.08 -19.78 9.51
C GLU A 267 9.24 -20.04 10.78
N ASP A 268 9.87 -19.99 11.96
CA ASP A 268 9.19 -20.17 13.24
C ASP A 268 8.22 -19.02 13.53
N ASP A 269 8.59 -17.77 13.18
CA ASP A 269 7.68 -16.62 13.24
C ASP A 269 6.43 -16.91 12.39
N LEU A 270 6.60 -17.31 11.14
CA LEU A 270 5.49 -17.57 10.24
C LEU A 270 4.61 -18.77 10.70
N ARG A 271 5.21 -19.81 11.28
CA ARG A 271 4.49 -20.94 11.89
C ARG A 271 3.72 -20.55 13.15
N ALA A 272 4.15 -19.50 13.85
CA ALA A 272 3.49 -19.01 15.06
C ALA A 272 2.23 -18.19 14.75
N LEU A 273 2.02 -17.75 13.50
CA LEU A 273 0.80 -17.05 13.09
C LEU A 273 -0.43 -17.95 13.26
N SER A 274 -1.32 -17.57 14.17
CA SER A 274 -2.58 -18.26 14.45
C SER A 274 -3.80 -17.59 13.82
N ILE A 275 -3.58 -16.83 12.75
CA ILE A 275 -4.61 -16.07 12.03
C ILE A 275 -4.64 -16.49 10.55
N PRO A 276 -5.77 -16.33 9.85
CA PRO A 276 -5.79 -16.46 8.41
C PRO A 276 -4.94 -15.38 7.76
N VAL A 277 -4.11 -15.80 6.82
CA VAL A 277 -3.34 -14.93 5.93
C VAL A 277 -3.81 -15.15 4.50
N ALA A 278 -3.92 -14.08 3.74
CA ALA A 278 -4.13 -14.17 2.31
C ALA A 278 -3.10 -13.31 1.57
N ALA A 279 -2.66 -13.73 0.39
CA ALA A 279 -1.76 -12.92 -0.41
C ALA A 279 -2.05 -13.04 -1.91
N VAL A 280 -2.05 -11.89 -2.58
CA VAL A 280 -1.79 -11.84 -4.01
C VAL A 280 -0.29 -12.02 -4.24
N THR A 281 0.09 -12.84 -5.21
CA THR A 281 1.50 -13.08 -5.55
C THR A 281 1.70 -13.06 -7.06
N ALA A 282 2.91 -12.76 -7.49
CA ALA A 282 3.27 -12.62 -8.89
C ALA A 282 4.41 -13.58 -9.24
N ARG A 283 4.26 -14.36 -10.31
CA ARG A 283 5.28 -15.35 -10.73
C ARG A 283 6.55 -14.72 -11.30
N ARG A 284 6.42 -13.54 -11.89
CA ARG A 284 7.51 -12.77 -12.50
C ARG A 284 7.85 -11.54 -11.65
N ASP A 285 7.59 -11.61 -10.35
CA ASP A 285 7.92 -10.56 -9.41
C ASP A 285 9.43 -10.28 -9.42
N GLU A 286 9.77 -9.05 -9.79
CA GLU A 286 11.13 -8.53 -9.91
C GLU A 286 11.66 -7.94 -8.61
N ILE A 287 10.81 -7.81 -7.59
CA ILE A 287 11.13 -7.28 -6.27
C ILE A 287 11.21 -8.40 -5.24
N ILE A 288 10.20 -9.27 -5.19
CA ILE A 288 10.04 -10.31 -4.16
C ILE A 288 10.50 -11.65 -4.71
N PRO A 289 11.45 -12.34 -4.07
CA PRO A 289 11.90 -13.64 -4.55
C PRO A 289 10.78 -14.68 -4.42
N ALA A 290 10.70 -15.60 -5.38
CA ALA A 290 9.74 -16.70 -5.34
C ALA A 290 9.85 -17.57 -4.07
N SER A 291 11.02 -17.58 -3.43
CA SER A 291 11.24 -18.30 -2.18
C SER A 291 10.50 -17.69 -0.98
N ASP A 292 10.20 -16.38 -0.97
CA ASP A 292 9.34 -15.77 0.05
C ASP A 292 7.90 -16.29 -0.10
N THR A 293 7.38 -16.35 -1.33
CA THR A 293 6.05 -16.96 -1.58
C THR A 293 6.02 -18.43 -1.20
N ALA A 294 7.10 -19.19 -1.50
CA ALA A 294 7.21 -20.58 -1.11
C ALA A 294 7.25 -20.77 0.41
N LEU A 295 7.99 -19.91 1.12
CA LEU A 295 8.06 -19.90 2.58
C LEU A 295 6.68 -19.61 3.19
N LEU A 296 5.96 -18.62 2.67
CA LEU A 296 4.61 -18.28 3.13
C LEU A 296 3.65 -19.49 3.03
N ARG A 297 3.66 -20.17 1.88
CA ARG A 297 2.84 -21.38 1.64
C ARG A 297 3.21 -22.55 2.56
N ALA A 298 4.48 -22.67 2.90
CA ALA A 298 4.98 -23.80 3.68
C ALA A 298 4.82 -23.61 5.20
N ALA A 299 4.95 -22.36 5.67
CA ALA A 299 5.03 -22.06 7.10
C ALA A 299 3.71 -21.62 7.72
N VAL A 300 2.85 -20.90 6.99
CA VAL A 300 1.59 -20.37 7.54
C VAL A 300 0.48 -21.43 7.43
N ALA A 301 -0.15 -21.76 8.55
CA ALA A 301 -1.12 -22.86 8.63
C ALA A 301 -2.43 -22.58 7.88
N ASP A 302 -2.94 -21.35 7.96
CA ASP A 302 -4.17 -20.90 7.27
C ASP A 302 -3.80 -19.82 6.25
N ILE A 303 -3.44 -20.27 5.04
CA ILE A 303 -2.96 -19.42 3.95
C ILE A 303 -3.81 -19.58 2.70
N THR A 304 -4.24 -18.45 2.13
CA THR A 304 -4.89 -18.40 0.81
C THR A 304 -4.05 -17.56 -0.16
N ILE A 305 -3.60 -18.14 -1.27
CA ILE A 305 -2.83 -17.41 -2.29
C ILE A 305 -3.62 -17.25 -3.58
N ASN A 306 -3.66 -16.03 -4.11
CA ASN A 306 -4.05 -15.73 -5.49
C ASN A 306 -2.81 -15.38 -6.30
N GLU A 307 -2.32 -16.32 -7.10
CA GLU A 307 -1.06 -16.18 -7.85
C GLU A 307 -1.34 -15.86 -9.32
N HIS A 308 -0.68 -14.81 -9.82
CA HIS A 308 -0.81 -14.35 -11.20
C HIS A 308 0.50 -14.51 -11.97
N ASP A 309 0.41 -14.80 -13.26
CA ASP A 309 1.56 -14.68 -14.16
C ASP A 309 1.76 -13.21 -14.56
N ASP A 310 2.27 -12.43 -13.62
CA ASP A 310 2.45 -10.98 -13.74
C ASP A 310 3.73 -10.54 -13.02
N VAL A 311 4.04 -9.25 -13.10
CA VAL A 311 5.10 -8.57 -12.35
C VAL A 311 4.62 -8.11 -10.97
N HIS A 312 5.49 -7.50 -10.15
CA HIS A 312 5.16 -7.06 -8.80
C HIS A 312 3.84 -6.26 -8.74
N GLY A 313 2.98 -6.60 -7.79
CA GLY A 313 1.66 -5.98 -7.62
C GLY A 313 0.56 -6.48 -8.56
N ALA A 314 0.89 -7.28 -9.57
CA ALA A 314 -0.01 -7.83 -10.59
C ALA A 314 -0.88 -6.77 -11.29
N PRO A 315 -0.27 -5.74 -11.91
CA PRO A 315 -1.00 -4.61 -12.52
C PRO A 315 -1.91 -5.02 -13.68
N SER A 316 -1.58 -6.08 -14.41
CA SER A 316 -2.42 -6.60 -15.51
C SER A 316 -3.69 -7.29 -14.99
N HIS A 317 -3.73 -7.61 -13.70
CA HIS A 317 -4.84 -8.29 -13.02
C HIS A 317 -5.50 -7.40 -11.96
N LEU A 318 -5.27 -6.08 -12.01
CA LEU A 318 -5.68 -5.13 -10.98
C LEU A 318 -7.19 -5.18 -10.65
N ALA A 319 -8.04 -5.32 -11.67
CA ALA A 319 -9.49 -5.40 -11.47
C ALA A 319 -9.85 -6.62 -10.60
N GLU A 320 -9.20 -7.77 -10.82
CA GLU A 320 -9.37 -8.96 -10.00
C GLU A 320 -8.76 -8.76 -8.62
N THR A 321 -7.50 -8.33 -8.52
CA THR A 321 -6.75 -8.31 -7.27
C THR A 321 -7.34 -7.34 -6.25
N ARG A 322 -7.92 -6.22 -6.68
CA ARG A 322 -8.65 -5.28 -5.81
C ARG A 322 -9.86 -5.93 -5.15
N VAL A 323 -10.74 -6.53 -5.96
CA VAL A 323 -11.98 -7.14 -5.47
C VAL A 323 -11.67 -8.39 -4.66
N TRP A 324 -10.71 -9.20 -5.11
CA TRP A 324 -10.27 -10.41 -4.43
C TRP A 324 -9.69 -10.11 -3.06
N SER A 325 -8.85 -9.07 -2.92
CA SER A 325 -8.26 -8.70 -1.63
C SER A 325 -9.32 -8.30 -0.62
N LEU A 326 -10.33 -7.54 -1.05
CA LEU A 326 -11.45 -7.17 -0.18
C LEU A 326 -12.34 -8.36 0.19
N LEU A 327 -12.59 -9.27 -0.76
CA LEU A 327 -13.26 -10.53 -0.49
C LEU A 327 -12.48 -11.40 0.50
N ALA A 328 -11.15 -11.44 0.40
CA ALA A 328 -10.29 -12.16 1.32
C ALA A 328 -10.42 -11.59 2.74
N VAL A 329 -10.38 -10.27 2.91
CA VAL A 329 -10.63 -9.61 4.21
C VAL A 329 -11.99 -10.05 4.78
N LEU A 330 -13.06 -9.95 3.99
CA LEU A 330 -14.40 -10.30 4.48
C LEU A 330 -14.55 -11.80 4.77
N ARG A 331 -13.81 -12.69 4.10
CA ARG A 331 -13.78 -14.12 4.44
C ARG A 331 -13.07 -14.40 5.76
N GLN A 332 -12.13 -13.56 6.15
CA GLN A 332 -11.45 -13.64 7.44
C GLN A 332 -12.34 -13.13 8.59
N TRP A 333 -13.35 -12.31 8.27
CA TRP A 333 -14.31 -11.78 9.24
C TRP A 333 -15.53 -12.72 9.42
N PRO A 334 -15.70 -13.36 10.59
CA PRO A 334 -16.76 -14.35 10.79
C PRO A 334 -18.19 -13.84 10.62
N ASP A 335 -18.43 -12.55 10.91
CA ASP A 335 -19.76 -11.95 10.86
C ASP A 335 -20.04 -11.21 9.52
N ALA A 336 -19.16 -11.37 8.52
CA ALA A 336 -19.36 -10.73 7.22
C ALA A 336 -20.68 -11.17 6.57
N HIS A 337 -21.42 -10.20 6.02
CA HIS A 337 -22.76 -10.45 5.49
C HIS A 337 -22.71 -11.39 4.25
N PRO A 338 -23.45 -12.52 4.25
CA PRO A 338 -23.36 -13.53 3.18
C PRO A 338 -23.64 -12.98 1.77
N ALA A 339 -24.58 -12.03 1.63
CA ALA A 339 -24.87 -11.41 0.34
C ALA A 339 -23.71 -10.55 -0.19
N VAL A 340 -22.94 -9.91 0.69
CA VAL A 340 -21.75 -9.12 0.31
C VAL A 340 -20.66 -10.07 -0.19
N LEU A 341 -20.41 -11.17 0.53
CA LEU A 341 -19.48 -12.21 0.11
C LEU A 341 -19.86 -12.79 -1.27
N ALA A 342 -21.13 -13.08 -1.49
CA ALA A 342 -21.62 -13.58 -2.77
C ALA A 342 -21.42 -12.56 -3.91
N ALA A 343 -21.73 -11.29 -3.67
CA ALA A 343 -21.57 -10.22 -4.66
C ALA A 343 -20.10 -10.01 -5.04
N LEU A 344 -19.19 -9.95 -4.05
CA LEU A 344 -17.77 -9.82 -4.31
C LEU A 344 -17.18 -11.06 -4.98
N SER A 345 -17.65 -12.25 -4.63
CA SER A 345 -17.24 -13.49 -5.34
C SER A 345 -17.64 -13.43 -6.82
N ALA A 346 -18.87 -13.01 -7.12
CA ALA A 346 -19.32 -12.84 -8.50
C ALA A 346 -18.52 -11.75 -9.25
N ALA A 347 -18.14 -10.67 -8.55
CA ALA A 347 -17.30 -9.61 -9.12
C ALA A 347 -15.86 -10.09 -9.40
N VAL A 348 -15.28 -10.95 -8.56
CA VAL A 348 -14.00 -11.64 -8.85
C VAL A 348 -14.14 -12.51 -10.11
N ASP A 349 -15.19 -13.31 -10.20
CA ASP A 349 -15.42 -14.17 -11.36
C ASP A 349 -15.65 -13.38 -12.65
N ALA A 350 -16.27 -12.20 -12.56
CA ALA A 350 -16.42 -11.27 -13.67
C ALA A 350 -15.08 -10.66 -14.10
N ALA A 351 -14.24 -10.23 -13.14
CA ALA A 351 -12.94 -9.62 -13.41
C ALA A 351 -11.92 -10.60 -14.02
N ARG A 352 -12.12 -11.91 -13.83
CA ARG A 352 -11.30 -12.98 -14.44
C ARG A 352 -11.62 -13.24 -15.90
N LYS A 353 -12.80 -12.83 -16.37
CA LYS A 353 -13.16 -13.04 -17.77
C LYS A 353 -12.38 -12.04 -18.62
N PRO A 354 -11.82 -12.47 -19.76
CA PRO A 354 -11.26 -11.53 -20.72
C PRO A 354 -12.33 -10.51 -21.11
N ALA A 355 -11.96 -9.23 -21.22
CA ALA A 355 -12.83 -8.24 -21.82
C ALA A 355 -13.06 -8.64 -23.28
N ASP A 356 -14.32 -8.86 -23.66
CA ASP A 356 -14.73 -9.20 -25.04
C ASP A 356 -14.34 -8.12 -26.05
#